data_AF-A0A1R1C7Z4-F1
#
_entry.id   AF-A0A1R1C7Z4-F1
#
_cell.length_a   1.000
_cell.length_b   1.000
_cell.length_c   1.000
_cell.angle_alpha   90.00
_cell.angle_beta   90.00
_cell.angle_gamma   90.00
#
_symmetry.space_group_name_H-M   'P 1'
#
loop_
_entity.id
_entity.type
_entity.pdbx_description
1 polymer ?
#
loop_
_entity_poly.entity_id
_entity_poly.type
_entity_poly.pdbx_seq_one_letter_code
_entity_poly.pdbx_strand_id
1 'polypeptide(L)'
;MTLFSIKQINTMNRDAFMSTLGSIFEHSPWVAERVYAYRPFKESNHLHRTMLEAVYLAHRDEQLSLLRAHPDLAGRLQMSDASVQEQRGAGLTDLTQEELAAFTACNTEYTDKFGFPFIMAVKGSTKDQILAAMQLRIHNDTETELRQALLEIAKITKFRIQDIIQSEGGGGIKKSDKKRTMYYGKGDVLVYRTYVLPLKVKPIPESAYTGSDNVIFALNIKVAVSGDAFLTSFTEGDNSMVVATDSMKNFILRHAAGFEGSTVEGFLHYIAARFLATYSHMQGIDLLAERLPFDSVQVPGADGKLTESGLVYRQSRNESGVFALQLERSETGIELVKQTAVMSNLHLIKVSGSSFANFIRDDYTTLPESFNRPLFIYLNIGWTYVDPEDAKAGDDHRYVAPEQISDIAHTVFHQETSSSIQSLIYHIGLKILERFPQLEQVWFESNNRTWETVIDSISGSEGQVYTEPRPPYGFQGFSMTQEDLIEARKKTLTTEEFTR
;
A
#
# COMPACT_ATOMS: atom_id res chain seq x y z
N MET A 1 20.27 -25.41 -6.91
CA MET A 1 20.52 -24.05 -7.42
C MET A 1 21.58 -23.39 -6.57
N THR A 2 22.47 -22.60 -7.17
CA THR A 2 23.47 -21.81 -6.45
C THR A 2 22.76 -20.61 -5.82
N LEU A 3 22.88 -20.45 -4.49
CA LEU A 3 22.32 -19.31 -3.76
C LEU A 3 23.30 -18.13 -3.81
N PHE A 4 22.81 -16.94 -4.18
CA PHE A 4 23.61 -15.71 -4.29
C PHE A 4 23.26 -14.72 -3.19
N SER A 5 24.21 -13.93 -2.69
CA SER A 5 23.90 -12.80 -1.81
C SER A 5 23.49 -11.56 -2.58
N ILE A 6 22.77 -10.62 -1.95
CA ILE A 6 22.42 -9.35 -2.63
C ILE A 6 23.68 -8.55 -3.04
N LYS A 7 24.79 -8.69 -2.30
CA LYS A 7 26.08 -8.09 -2.67
C LYS A 7 26.65 -8.74 -3.92
N GLN A 8 26.53 -10.05 -4.06
CA GLN A 8 26.91 -10.77 -5.28
C GLN A 8 26.04 -10.32 -6.47
N ILE A 9 24.72 -10.23 -6.29
CA ILE A 9 23.80 -9.70 -7.33
C ILE A 9 24.18 -8.28 -7.76
N ASN A 10 24.55 -7.41 -6.81
CA ASN A 10 24.96 -6.03 -7.07
C ASN A 10 26.29 -5.91 -7.83
N THR A 11 27.15 -6.94 -7.76
CA THR A 11 28.47 -6.94 -8.39
C THR A 11 28.53 -7.74 -9.70
N MET A 12 27.46 -8.45 -10.06
CA MET A 12 27.37 -9.19 -11.32
C MET A 12 27.51 -8.27 -12.54
N ASN A 13 28.23 -8.74 -13.56
CA ASN A 13 28.12 -8.13 -14.89
C ASN A 13 26.75 -8.47 -15.51
N ARG A 14 26.44 -7.86 -16.66
CA ARG A 14 25.11 -7.96 -17.27
C ARG A 14 24.74 -9.40 -17.60
N ASP A 15 25.66 -10.15 -18.19
CA ASP A 15 25.42 -11.53 -18.60
C ASP A 15 25.16 -12.45 -17.41
N ALA A 16 25.94 -12.32 -16.33
CA ALA A 16 25.72 -13.08 -15.10
C ALA A 16 24.38 -12.72 -14.44
N PHE A 17 24.03 -11.43 -14.38
CA PHE A 17 22.76 -10.98 -13.81
C PHE A 17 21.56 -11.54 -14.59
N MET A 18 21.62 -11.47 -15.93
CA MET A 18 20.57 -12.00 -16.80
C MET A 18 20.47 -13.52 -16.70
N SER A 19 21.60 -14.23 -16.62
CA SER A 19 21.60 -15.68 -16.42
C SER A 19 21.04 -16.10 -15.06
N THR A 20 21.16 -15.25 -14.03
CA THR A 20 20.68 -15.55 -12.67
C THR A 20 19.21 -15.16 -12.47
N LEU A 21 18.78 -14.02 -12.99
CA LEU A 21 17.47 -13.43 -12.68
C LEU A 21 16.51 -13.36 -13.88
N GLY A 22 16.98 -13.62 -15.10
CA GLY A 22 16.18 -13.51 -16.32
C GLY A 22 15.01 -14.49 -16.41
N SER A 23 15.04 -15.59 -15.65
CA SER A 23 13.96 -16.58 -15.59
C SER A 23 13.00 -16.38 -14.42
N ILE A 24 13.19 -15.36 -13.58
CA ILE A 24 12.28 -15.09 -12.45
C ILE A 24 10.85 -14.89 -12.95
N PHE A 25 10.69 -14.08 -14.01
CA PHE A 25 9.43 -13.90 -14.71
C PHE A 25 9.41 -14.83 -15.91
N GLU A 26 8.37 -15.67 -16.00
CA GLU A 26 8.28 -16.72 -17.01
C GLU A 26 8.40 -16.15 -18.43
N HIS A 27 9.38 -16.66 -19.18
CA HIS A 27 9.74 -16.20 -20.54
C HIS A 27 9.81 -14.67 -20.70
N SER A 28 10.11 -13.94 -19.62
CA SER A 28 10.08 -12.48 -19.58
C SER A 28 11.39 -11.90 -19.03
N PRO A 29 12.53 -12.19 -19.68
CA PRO A 29 13.84 -11.71 -19.22
C PRO A 29 13.96 -10.19 -19.25
N TRP A 30 13.13 -9.51 -20.03
CA TRP A 30 13.06 -8.05 -20.10
C TRP A 30 12.87 -7.40 -18.72
N VAL A 31 12.22 -8.08 -17.77
CA VAL A 31 12.05 -7.57 -16.40
C VAL A 31 13.41 -7.47 -15.71
N ALA A 32 14.22 -8.53 -15.78
CA ALA A 32 15.58 -8.52 -15.24
C ALA A 32 16.47 -7.51 -15.98
N GLU A 33 16.31 -7.39 -17.30
CA GLU A 33 17.05 -6.46 -18.13
C GLU A 33 16.80 -4.99 -17.71
N ARG A 34 15.54 -4.62 -17.49
CA ARG A 34 15.16 -3.26 -17.04
C ARG A 34 15.74 -2.94 -15.68
N VAL A 35 15.66 -3.87 -14.74
CA VAL A 35 16.07 -3.59 -13.35
C VAL A 35 17.60 -3.56 -13.19
N TYR A 36 18.36 -4.13 -14.12
CA TYR A 36 19.83 -4.21 -14.05
C TYR A 36 20.50 -2.85 -13.76
N ALA A 37 19.97 -1.77 -14.34
CA ALA A 37 20.48 -0.40 -14.19
C ALA A 37 20.18 0.22 -12.81
N TYR A 38 19.24 -0.33 -12.05
CA TYR A 38 18.79 0.21 -10.75
C TYR A 38 19.57 -0.34 -9.55
N ARG A 39 20.68 -1.04 -9.82
CA ARG A 39 21.62 -1.47 -8.79
C ARG A 39 22.40 -0.28 -8.22
N PRO A 40 22.80 -0.32 -6.94
CA PRO A 40 22.71 -1.46 -6.03
C PRO A 40 21.34 -1.60 -5.36
N PHE A 41 20.85 -2.83 -5.27
CA PHE A 41 19.69 -3.18 -4.46
C PHE A 41 20.10 -3.33 -3.00
N LYS A 42 19.22 -2.87 -2.10
CA LYS A 42 19.47 -2.87 -0.64
C LYS A 42 19.36 -4.28 -0.07
N GLU A 43 18.35 -5.01 -0.52
CA GLU A 43 18.01 -6.37 -0.08
C GLU A 43 17.15 -7.06 -1.15
N SER A 44 16.86 -8.36 -0.98
CA SER A 44 16.06 -9.14 -1.93
C SER A 44 14.64 -8.57 -2.13
N ASN A 45 14.02 -8.03 -1.08
CA ASN A 45 12.72 -7.37 -1.17
C ASN A 45 12.79 -6.09 -2.00
N HIS A 46 13.87 -5.30 -1.88
CA HIS A 46 14.08 -4.13 -2.72
C HIS A 46 14.22 -4.55 -4.19
N LEU A 47 15.02 -5.58 -4.49
CA LEU A 47 15.12 -6.12 -5.86
C LEU A 47 13.76 -6.58 -6.40
N HIS A 48 13.00 -7.36 -5.61
CA HIS A 48 11.68 -7.86 -6.02
C HIS A 48 10.70 -6.72 -6.27
N ARG A 49 10.67 -5.71 -5.39
CA ARG A 49 9.83 -4.53 -5.57
C ARG A 49 10.20 -3.79 -6.85
N THR A 50 11.49 -3.57 -7.12
CA THR A 50 11.96 -2.91 -8.35
C THR A 50 11.60 -3.72 -9.62
N MET A 51 11.65 -5.05 -9.55
CA MET A 51 11.16 -5.92 -10.64
C MET A 51 9.65 -5.82 -10.85
N LEU A 52 8.85 -5.77 -9.78
CA LEU A 52 7.41 -5.59 -9.90
C LEU A 52 7.04 -4.20 -10.41
N GLU A 53 7.75 -3.16 -9.96
CA GLU A 53 7.60 -1.80 -10.51
C GLU A 53 7.87 -1.80 -12.03
N ALA A 54 8.91 -2.49 -12.51
CA ALA A 54 9.18 -2.62 -13.94
C ALA A 54 8.04 -3.32 -14.71
N VAL A 55 7.31 -4.25 -14.07
CA VAL A 55 6.13 -4.89 -14.64
C VAL A 55 4.92 -3.97 -14.62
N TYR A 56 4.63 -3.32 -13.50
CA TYR A 56 3.48 -2.41 -13.37
C TYR A 56 3.60 -1.16 -14.26
N LEU A 57 4.83 -0.72 -14.53
CA LEU A 57 5.12 0.41 -15.42
C LEU A 57 5.25 -0.01 -16.89
N ALA A 58 5.32 -1.32 -17.19
CA ALA A 58 5.38 -1.80 -18.57
C ALA A 58 4.10 -1.47 -19.34
N HIS A 59 4.20 -1.34 -20.66
CA HIS A 59 3.03 -1.13 -21.50
C HIS A 59 2.05 -2.30 -21.35
N ARG A 60 0.76 -2.02 -21.56
CA ARG A 60 -0.31 -3.02 -21.41
C ARG A 60 -0.04 -4.28 -22.23
N ASP A 61 0.51 -4.13 -23.44
CA ASP A 61 0.85 -5.27 -24.30
C ASP A 61 1.98 -6.15 -23.74
N GLU A 62 2.95 -5.55 -23.04
CA GLU A 62 4.04 -6.30 -22.38
C GLU A 62 3.54 -7.00 -21.11
N GLN A 63 2.66 -6.35 -20.35
CA GLN A 63 1.98 -7.00 -19.22
C GLN A 63 1.15 -8.19 -19.71
N LEU A 64 0.35 -8.02 -20.76
CA LEU A 64 -0.41 -9.12 -21.35
C LEU A 64 0.50 -10.20 -21.93
N SER A 65 1.62 -9.84 -22.56
CA SER A 65 2.61 -10.80 -23.05
C SER A 65 3.21 -11.60 -21.90
N LEU A 66 3.52 -10.96 -20.76
CA LEU A 66 3.98 -11.64 -19.54
C LEU A 66 2.92 -12.61 -19.00
N LEU A 67 1.64 -12.19 -18.94
CA LEU A 67 0.56 -13.07 -18.48
C LEU A 67 0.38 -14.27 -19.40
N ARG A 68 0.36 -14.05 -20.73
CA ARG A 68 0.23 -15.11 -21.74
C ARG A 68 1.40 -16.07 -21.78
N ALA A 69 2.58 -15.61 -21.37
CA ALA A 69 3.77 -16.43 -21.27
C ALA A 69 3.77 -17.35 -20.04
N HIS A 70 2.83 -17.17 -19.12
CA HIS A 70 2.68 -18.03 -17.96
C HIS A 70 2.01 -19.35 -18.37
N PRO A 71 2.50 -20.53 -17.92
CA PRO A 71 1.88 -21.80 -18.27
C PRO A 71 0.53 -21.98 -17.58
N ASP A 72 -0.37 -22.73 -18.23
CA ASP A 72 -1.64 -23.15 -17.64
C ASP A 72 -1.43 -24.01 -16.39
N LEU A 73 -2.28 -23.79 -15.39
CA LEU A 73 -2.40 -24.68 -14.25
C LEU A 73 -3.01 -26.01 -14.70
N ALA A 74 -2.39 -27.13 -14.32
CA ALA A 74 -2.73 -28.48 -14.75
C ALA A 74 -2.51 -28.78 -16.26
N GLY A 75 -1.90 -27.85 -17.02
CA GLY A 75 -1.53 -28.06 -18.42
C GLY A 75 -0.23 -28.85 -18.57
N ARG A 76 -0.20 -29.87 -19.46
CA ARG A 76 1.00 -30.70 -19.71
C ARG A 76 2.00 -30.09 -20.71
N LEU A 77 1.66 -28.99 -21.37
CA LEU A 77 2.45 -28.46 -22.48
C LEU A 77 3.44 -27.38 -22.01
N GLN A 78 4.73 -27.68 -22.20
CA GLN A 78 5.90 -26.82 -21.98
C GLN A 78 5.90 -25.99 -20.69
N MET A 79 6.16 -26.67 -19.56
CA MET A 79 6.46 -26.02 -18.28
C MET A 79 7.97 -25.94 -18.06
N SER A 80 8.46 -24.83 -17.50
CA SER A 80 9.82 -24.77 -16.96
C SER A 80 9.96 -25.62 -15.70
N ASP A 81 11.19 -26.04 -15.35
CA ASP A 81 11.46 -26.86 -14.15
C ASP A 81 10.93 -26.20 -12.87
N ALA A 82 10.94 -24.87 -12.80
CA ALA A 82 10.40 -24.10 -11.68
C ALA A 82 8.87 -24.23 -11.57
N SER A 83 8.14 -24.20 -12.70
CA SER A 83 6.68 -24.34 -12.72
C SER A 83 6.22 -25.75 -12.32
N VAL A 84 6.97 -26.79 -12.73
CA VAL A 84 6.71 -28.18 -12.33
C VAL A 84 6.86 -28.37 -10.81
N GLN A 85 7.89 -27.77 -10.21
CA GLN A 85 8.11 -27.85 -8.77
C GLN A 85 7.02 -27.10 -7.97
N GLU A 86 6.54 -25.98 -8.52
CA GLU A 86 5.47 -25.16 -7.93
C GLU A 86 4.13 -25.90 -7.89
N GLN A 87 3.74 -26.57 -8.98
CA GLN A 87 2.43 -27.25 -9.09
C GLN A 87 2.36 -28.59 -8.34
N ARG A 88 3.49 -29.29 -8.16
CA ARG A 88 3.56 -30.56 -7.40
C ARG A 88 3.03 -30.42 -5.97
N GLY A 89 3.33 -29.30 -5.30
CA GLY A 89 2.92 -29.07 -3.91
C GLY A 89 1.40 -28.90 -3.73
N ALA A 90 0.67 -28.59 -4.80
CA ALA A 90 -0.78 -28.36 -4.77
C ALA A 90 -1.62 -29.58 -5.19
N GLY A 91 -0.97 -30.71 -5.53
CA GLY A 91 -1.64 -31.93 -6.00
C GLY A 91 -2.17 -31.84 -7.44
N LEU A 92 -1.76 -30.84 -8.23
CA LEU A 92 -2.16 -30.68 -9.63
C LEU A 92 -1.50 -31.71 -10.57
N THR A 93 -0.52 -32.47 -10.07
CA THR A 93 0.11 -33.58 -10.80
C THR A 93 -0.66 -34.89 -10.70
N ASP A 94 -1.63 -35.00 -9.76
CA ASP A 94 -2.37 -36.22 -9.44
C ASP A 94 -3.90 -35.98 -9.51
N LEU A 95 -4.36 -35.36 -10.59
CA LEU A 95 -5.79 -35.09 -10.83
C LEU A 95 -6.53 -36.34 -11.34
N THR A 96 -7.75 -36.56 -10.86
CA THR A 96 -8.67 -37.53 -11.45
C THR A 96 -9.09 -37.09 -12.86
N GLN A 97 -9.68 -37.99 -13.65
CA GLN A 97 -10.16 -37.65 -14.99
C GLN A 97 -11.26 -36.57 -14.96
N GLU A 98 -12.11 -36.59 -13.94
CA GLU A 98 -13.18 -35.62 -13.72
C GLU A 98 -12.62 -34.24 -13.32
N GLU A 99 -11.62 -34.22 -12.44
CA GLU A 99 -10.94 -32.99 -12.03
C GLU A 99 -10.18 -32.37 -13.19
N LEU A 100 -9.42 -33.17 -13.96
CA LEU A 100 -8.71 -32.68 -15.13
C LEU A 100 -9.67 -32.07 -16.16
N ALA A 101 -10.84 -32.68 -16.37
CA ALA A 101 -11.86 -32.14 -17.26
C ALA A 101 -12.40 -30.79 -16.74
N ALA A 102 -12.65 -30.65 -15.44
CA ALA A 102 -13.10 -29.41 -14.83
C ALA A 102 -12.06 -28.28 -14.95
N PHE A 103 -10.79 -28.57 -14.63
CA PHE A 103 -9.69 -27.61 -14.79
C PHE A 103 -9.51 -27.18 -16.25
N THR A 104 -9.59 -28.13 -17.19
CA THR A 104 -9.46 -27.84 -18.62
C THR A 104 -10.61 -26.95 -19.11
N ALA A 105 -11.84 -27.23 -18.69
CA ALA A 105 -12.99 -26.41 -19.03
C ALA A 105 -12.84 -24.98 -18.49
N CYS A 106 -12.49 -24.84 -17.21
CA CYS A 106 -12.30 -23.52 -16.59
C CYS A 106 -11.13 -22.74 -17.23
N ASN A 107 -10.00 -23.38 -17.53
CA ASN A 107 -8.88 -22.71 -18.22
C ASN A 107 -9.28 -22.23 -19.62
N THR A 108 -10.05 -23.04 -20.35
CA THR A 108 -10.54 -22.68 -21.70
C THR A 108 -11.46 -21.47 -21.62
N GLU A 109 -12.49 -21.52 -20.78
CA GLU A 109 -13.44 -20.41 -20.60
C GLU A 109 -12.74 -19.13 -20.13
N TYR A 110 -11.78 -19.27 -19.20
CA TYR A 110 -11.02 -18.15 -18.66
C TYR A 110 -10.13 -17.51 -19.73
N THR A 111 -9.42 -18.32 -20.52
CA THR A 111 -8.55 -17.81 -21.59
C THR A 111 -9.37 -17.17 -22.70
N ASP A 112 -10.51 -17.75 -23.07
CA ASP A 112 -11.43 -17.17 -24.06
C ASP A 112 -11.97 -15.81 -23.61
N LYS A 113 -12.28 -15.65 -22.31
CA LYS A 113 -12.81 -14.40 -21.75
C LYS A 113 -11.75 -13.32 -21.58
N PHE A 114 -10.61 -13.64 -20.99
CA PHE A 114 -9.61 -12.64 -20.56
C PHE A 114 -8.40 -12.53 -21.48
N GLY A 115 -8.20 -13.51 -22.38
CA GLY A 115 -7.12 -13.51 -23.37
C GLY A 115 -5.74 -13.85 -22.80
N PHE A 116 -5.68 -14.43 -21.60
CA PHE A 116 -4.49 -14.96 -20.92
C PHE A 116 -4.90 -16.07 -19.94
N PRO A 117 -3.98 -16.97 -19.55
CA PRO A 117 -4.31 -18.14 -18.73
C PRO A 117 -4.62 -17.78 -17.28
N PHE A 118 -5.30 -18.68 -16.57
CA PHE A 118 -5.57 -18.48 -15.14
C PHE A 118 -4.29 -18.58 -14.32
N ILE A 119 -3.92 -17.49 -13.64
CA ILE A 119 -2.71 -17.41 -12.83
C ILE A 119 -3.08 -17.29 -11.35
N MET A 120 -2.48 -18.15 -10.53
CA MET A 120 -2.61 -18.17 -9.08
C MET A 120 -1.35 -18.74 -8.46
N ALA A 121 -0.85 -18.14 -7.38
CA ALA A 121 0.24 -18.72 -6.60
C ALA A 121 -0.28 -19.96 -5.86
N VAL A 122 0.15 -21.15 -6.29
CA VAL A 122 -0.40 -22.42 -5.79
C VAL A 122 0.30 -22.98 -4.55
N LYS A 123 1.42 -22.37 -4.13
CA LYS A 123 2.17 -22.80 -2.94
C LYS A 123 1.31 -22.66 -1.68
N GLY A 124 0.93 -23.80 -1.10
CA GLY A 124 0.06 -23.87 0.09
C GLY A 124 -1.44 -23.89 -0.21
N SER A 125 -1.84 -24.01 -1.49
CA SER A 125 -3.24 -24.17 -1.91
C SER A 125 -3.55 -25.62 -2.27
N THR A 126 -4.80 -26.03 -2.08
CA THR A 126 -5.31 -27.34 -2.54
C THR A 126 -5.96 -27.22 -3.92
N LYS A 127 -6.04 -28.33 -4.68
CA LYS A 127 -6.75 -28.37 -5.96
C LYS A 127 -8.20 -27.86 -5.87
N ASP A 128 -8.92 -28.13 -4.78
CA ASP A 128 -10.29 -27.63 -4.58
C ASP A 128 -10.33 -26.11 -4.43
N GLN A 129 -9.37 -25.52 -3.70
CA GLN A 129 -9.26 -24.08 -3.54
C GLN A 129 -8.93 -23.38 -4.85
N ILE A 130 -8.07 -24.00 -5.67
CA ILE A 130 -7.71 -23.46 -6.98
C ILE A 130 -8.93 -23.50 -7.90
N LEU A 131 -9.66 -24.63 -7.96
CA LEU A 131 -10.86 -24.75 -8.78
C LEU A 131 -11.96 -23.77 -8.33
N ALA A 132 -12.17 -23.61 -7.03
CA ALA A 132 -13.10 -22.62 -6.49
C ALA A 132 -12.68 -21.17 -6.85
N ALA A 133 -11.38 -20.87 -6.84
CA ALA A 133 -10.87 -19.58 -7.26
C ALA A 133 -11.09 -19.33 -8.77
N MET A 134 -10.93 -20.35 -9.61
CA MET A 134 -11.25 -20.26 -11.05
C MET A 134 -12.74 -19.93 -11.26
N GLN A 135 -13.62 -20.67 -10.58
CA GLN A 135 -15.07 -20.50 -10.66
C GLN A 135 -15.54 -19.14 -10.12
N LEU A 136 -14.84 -18.56 -9.15
CA LEU A 136 -15.18 -17.23 -8.65
C LEU A 136 -14.67 -16.13 -9.60
N ARG A 137 -13.40 -16.24 -10.01
CA ARG A 137 -12.71 -15.19 -10.78
C ARG A 137 -13.18 -15.11 -12.22
N ILE A 138 -13.78 -16.16 -12.77
CA ILE A 138 -14.40 -16.11 -14.10
C ILE A 138 -15.48 -15.03 -14.21
N HIS A 139 -16.09 -14.61 -13.10
CA HIS A 139 -17.12 -13.57 -13.07
C HIS A 139 -16.57 -12.13 -12.99
N ASN A 140 -15.26 -11.94 -12.83
CA ASN A 140 -14.65 -10.61 -12.81
C ASN A 140 -14.74 -9.90 -14.17
N ASP A 141 -14.63 -8.57 -14.16
CA ASP A 141 -14.32 -7.80 -15.36
C ASP A 141 -12.82 -7.90 -15.71
N THR A 142 -12.48 -7.61 -16.96
CA THR A 142 -11.11 -7.77 -17.49
C THR A 142 -10.06 -6.96 -16.74
N GLU A 143 -10.38 -5.76 -16.27
CA GLU A 143 -9.40 -4.91 -15.56
C GLU A 143 -9.17 -5.39 -14.13
N THR A 144 -10.21 -5.80 -13.43
CA THR A 144 -10.09 -6.46 -12.13
C THR A 144 -9.24 -7.73 -12.25
N GLU A 145 -9.48 -8.53 -13.28
CA GLU A 145 -8.80 -9.81 -13.43
C GLU A 145 -7.33 -9.66 -13.82
N LEU A 146 -6.99 -8.69 -14.67
CA LEU A 146 -5.59 -8.42 -14.98
C LEU A 146 -4.82 -7.94 -13.74
N ARG A 147 -5.41 -7.07 -12.91
CA ARG A 147 -4.79 -6.66 -11.64
C ARG A 147 -4.58 -7.87 -10.73
N GLN A 148 -5.58 -8.75 -10.63
CA GLN A 148 -5.46 -9.96 -9.84
C GLN A 148 -4.35 -10.89 -10.36
N ALA A 149 -4.26 -11.13 -11.66
CA ALA A 149 -3.22 -11.96 -12.27
C ALA A 149 -1.82 -11.41 -12.00
N LEU A 150 -1.62 -10.10 -12.08
CA LEU A 150 -0.34 -9.45 -11.73
C LEU A 150 -0.01 -9.59 -10.23
N LEU A 151 -1.01 -9.51 -9.34
CA LEU A 151 -0.80 -9.76 -7.91
C LEU A 151 -0.40 -11.22 -7.63
N GLU A 152 -0.92 -12.18 -8.39
CA GLU A 152 -0.50 -13.58 -8.29
C GLU A 152 0.93 -13.78 -8.82
N ILE A 153 1.30 -13.18 -9.95
CA ILE A 153 2.70 -13.14 -10.43
C ILE A 153 3.63 -12.54 -9.38
N ALA A 154 3.21 -11.48 -8.68
CA ALA A 154 3.99 -10.86 -7.62
C ALA A 154 4.33 -11.86 -6.51
N LYS A 155 3.38 -12.72 -6.12
CA LYS A 155 3.61 -13.79 -5.13
C LYS A 155 4.56 -14.87 -5.67
N ILE A 156 4.32 -15.34 -6.89
CA ILE A 156 5.11 -16.40 -7.53
C ILE A 156 6.59 -15.98 -7.65
N THR A 157 6.82 -14.79 -8.19
CA THR A 157 8.17 -14.24 -8.42
C THR A 157 8.90 -13.95 -7.11
N LYS A 158 8.18 -13.62 -6.03
CA LYS A 158 8.76 -13.49 -4.69
C LYS A 158 9.40 -14.79 -4.23
N PHE A 159 8.69 -15.92 -4.40
CA PHE A 159 9.23 -17.24 -4.04
C PHE A 159 10.45 -17.59 -4.88
N ARG A 160 10.39 -17.34 -6.20
CA ARG A 160 11.51 -17.59 -7.11
C ARG A 160 12.75 -16.77 -6.73
N ILE A 161 12.61 -15.51 -6.34
CA ILE A 161 13.72 -14.68 -5.88
C ILE A 161 14.30 -15.21 -4.56
N GLN A 162 13.45 -15.67 -3.64
CA GLN A 162 13.88 -16.26 -2.36
C GLN A 162 14.64 -17.59 -2.57
N ASP A 163 14.33 -18.35 -3.61
CA ASP A 163 15.03 -19.58 -3.97
C ASP A 163 16.43 -19.32 -4.58
N ILE A 164 16.67 -18.11 -5.10
CA ILE A 164 17.94 -17.70 -5.73
C ILE A 164 18.82 -16.84 -4.82
N ILE A 165 18.24 -15.96 -3.98
CA ILE A 165 18.99 -14.99 -3.18
C ILE A 165 18.97 -15.31 -1.69
N GLN A 166 20.16 -15.44 -1.09
CA GLN A 166 20.38 -15.56 0.34
C GLN A 166 20.69 -14.19 0.97
N SER A 167 20.06 -13.86 2.10
CA SER A 167 20.32 -12.61 2.81
C SER A 167 21.72 -12.61 3.48
N GLU A 168 22.56 -11.61 3.17
CA GLU A 168 23.84 -11.33 3.85
C GLU A 168 23.76 -10.03 4.67
N GLY A 169 24.06 -10.12 5.96
CA GLY A 169 24.13 -8.99 6.89
C GLY A 169 25.52 -8.36 7.06
N GLY A 170 25.56 -7.13 7.57
CA GLY A 170 26.74 -6.43 8.10
C GLY A 170 26.59 -4.90 8.02
N GLY A 171 26.62 -4.12 9.10
CA GLY A 171 27.01 -4.44 10.47
C GLY A 171 26.48 -3.45 11.51
N GLY A 172 26.64 -3.85 12.78
CA GLY A 172 26.44 -2.99 13.94
C GLY A 172 25.20 -3.24 14.80
N ILE A 173 24.45 -4.33 14.62
CA ILE A 173 23.44 -4.77 15.59
C ILE A 173 23.53 -6.30 15.73
N LYS A 174 23.43 -6.77 16.98
CA LYS A 174 23.44 -8.16 17.45
C LYS A 174 22.87 -9.15 16.42
N LYS A 175 23.50 -10.33 16.27
CA LYS A 175 22.97 -11.53 15.57
C LYS A 175 21.43 -11.48 15.47
N SER A 176 20.88 -11.05 14.33
CA SER A 176 19.45 -11.23 14.11
C SER A 176 19.29 -12.68 13.66
N ASP A 177 18.80 -13.51 14.57
CA ASP A 177 18.30 -14.85 14.29
C ASP A 177 17.57 -14.84 12.94
N LYS A 178 17.94 -15.72 12.00
CA LYS A 178 17.11 -15.98 10.80
C LYS A 178 15.79 -16.60 11.28
N LYS A 179 14.90 -15.77 11.84
CA LYS A 179 13.58 -16.17 12.30
C LYS A 179 12.71 -16.42 11.06
N ARG A 180 12.08 -17.58 11.03
CA ARG A 180 11.10 -17.99 10.02
C ARG A 180 9.97 -16.96 9.99
N THR A 181 9.58 -16.48 8.80
CA THR A 181 8.31 -15.74 8.65
C THR A 181 7.15 -16.69 8.87
N MET A 182 6.35 -16.44 9.90
CA MET A 182 5.21 -17.31 10.24
C MET A 182 4.10 -16.48 10.88
N TYR A 183 3.03 -16.28 10.11
CA TYR A 183 1.81 -15.62 10.55
C TYR A 183 0.63 -16.09 9.69
N TYR A 184 -0.59 -15.92 10.18
CA TYR A 184 -1.81 -16.15 9.42
C TYR A 184 -2.92 -15.21 9.93
N GLY A 185 -4.03 -15.08 9.20
CA GLY A 185 -5.13 -14.25 9.67
C GLY A 185 -6.26 -14.04 8.68
N LYS A 186 -6.94 -12.89 8.77
CA LYS A 186 -8.15 -12.56 8.00
C LYS A 186 -8.05 -11.14 7.43
N GLY A 187 -8.29 -11.00 6.14
CA GLY A 187 -8.49 -9.71 5.46
C GLY A 187 -9.97 -9.46 5.18
N ASP A 188 -10.28 -8.24 4.72
CA ASP A 188 -11.64 -7.83 4.35
C ASP A 188 -12.67 -8.02 5.46
N VAL A 189 -12.26 -7.77 6.71
CA VAL A 189 -13.17 -7.76 7.86
C VAL A 189 -13.83 -6.38 7.93
N LEU A 190 -14.95 -6.25 7.24
CA LEU A 190 -15.74 -5.02 7.22
C LEU A 190 -16.49 -4.83 8.55
N VAL A 191 -16.18 -3.74 9.25
CA VAL A 191 -16.82 -3.34 10.51
C VAL A 191 -17.62 -2.07 10.24
N TYR A 192 -18.92 -2.10 10.48
CA TYR A 192 -19.78 -0.93 10.48
C TYR A 192 -20.42 -0.80 11.87
N ARG A 193 -19.90 0.12 12.68
CA ARG A 193 -20.44 0.41 14.01
C ARG A 193 -21.07 1.79 13.98
N THR A 194 -22.33 1.87 14.38
CA THR A 194 -23.00 3.16 14.52
C THR A 194 -22.83 3.73 15.91
N TYR A 195 -22.80 5.06 16.00
CA TYR A 195 -22.77 5.83 17.25
C TYR A 195 -21.63 5.41 18.19
N VAL A 196 -20.41 5.37 17.66
CA VAL A 196 -19.20 5.33 18.50
C VAL A 196 -19.03 6.68 19.19
N LEU A 197 -18.27 6.75 20.29
CA LEU A 197 -18.00 8.01 20.98
C LEU A 197 -17.50 9.06 19.97
N PRO A 198 -18.07 10.28 19.95
CA PRO A 198 -17.64 11.34 19.04
C PRO A 198 -16.15 11.64 19.16
N LEU A 199 -15.50 11.84 18.02
CA LEU A 199 -14.14 12.38 17.95
C LEU A 199 -14.23 13.90 18.05
N LYS A 200 -13.37 14.51 18.87
CA LYS A 200 -13.18 15.96 18.93
C LYS A 200 -11.71 16.26 18.71
N VAL A 201 -11.38 17.33 18.00
CA VAL A 201 -10.01 17.80 17.83
C VAL A 201 -9.98 19.33 17.84
N LYS A 202 -8.82 19.90 18.17
CA LYS A 202 -8.64 21.35 18.12
C LYS A 202 -8.50 21.81 16.66
N PRO A 203 -9.24 22.83 16.21
CA PRO A 203 -9.05 23.37 14.86
C PRO A 203 -7.67 24.02 14.74
N ILE A 204 -7.15 24.04 13.52
CA ILE A 204 -5.90 24.71 13.15
C ILE A 204 -6.18 25.77 12.08
N PRO A 205 -5.28 26.74 11.85
CA PRO A 205 -5.52 27.80 10.87
C PRO A 205 -5.88 27.29 9.47
N GLU A 206 -5.35 26.13 9.07
CA GLU A 206 -5.55 25.51 7.77
C GLU A 206 -6.83 24.66 7.69
N SER A 207 -7.45 24.31 8.82
CA SER A 207 -8.55 23.34 8.86
C SER A 207 -9.63 23.73 9.88
N ALA A 208 -10.86 23.86 9.37
CA ALA A 208 -12.05 24.03 10.19
C ALA A 208 -12.54 22.71 10.82
N TYR A 209 -11.87 21.58 10.55
CA TYR A 209 -12.24 20.28 11.11
C TYR A 209 -12.02 20.27 12.62
N THR A 210 -13.10 19.96 13.35
CA THR A 210 -13.13 19.90 14.82
C THR A 210 -13.47 18.51 15.35
N GLY A 211 -13.56 17.50 14.46
CA GLY A 211 -13.88 16.14 14.81
C GLY A 211 -15.01 15.56 13.98
N SER A 212 -15.61 14.48 14.48
CA SER A 212 -16.73 13.78 13.86
C SER A 212 -17.65 13.24 14.94
N ASP A 213 -18.95 13.27 14.69
CA ASP A 213 -19.94 12.67 15.58
C ASP A 213 -19.84 11.13 15.63
N ASN A 214 -19.03 10.51 14.75
CA ASN A 214 -18.84 9.06 14.67
C ASN A 214 -20.17 8.28 14.58
N VAL A 215 -21.16 8.89 13.91
CA VAL A 215 -22.47 8.24 13.64
C VAL A 215 -22.27 6.95 12.86
N ILE A 216 -21.35 6.93 11.90
CA ILE A 216 -20.92 5.73 11.19
C ILE A 216 -19.40 5.58 11.34
N PHE A 217 -18.98 4.65 12.18
CA PHE A 217 -17.60 4.22 12.34
C PHE A 217 -17.37 2.96 11.49
N ALA A 218 -16.88 3.16 10.27
CA ALA A 218 -16.76 2.11 9.26
C ALA A 218 -15.30 1.83 8.87
N LEU A 219 -14.90 0.56 8.93
CA LEU A 219 -13.52 0.12 8.71
C LEU A 219 -13.47 -1.14 7.84
N ASN A 220 -12.45 -1.26 7.00
CA ASN A 220 -11.98 -2.52 6.45
C ASN A 220 -10.71 -2.96 7.19
N ILE A 221 -10.79 -4.06 7.95
CA ILE A 221 -9.69 -4.54 8.79
C ILE A 221 -9.04 -5.79 8.21
N LYS A 222 -7.71 -5.81 8.23
CA LYS A 222 -6.86 -6.99 8.09
C LYS A 222 -6.15 -7.27 9.40
N VAL A 223 -6.28 -8.50 9.89
CA VAL A 223 -5.59 -9.01 11.08
C VAL A 223 -4.64 -10.14 10.68
N ALA A 224 -3.45 -10.14 11.25
CA ALA A 224 -2.52 -11.25 11.22
C ALA A 224 -1.97 -11.53 12.63
N VAL A 225 -1.79 -12.79 12.98
CA VAL A 225 -1.23 -13.21 14.27
C VAL A 225 0.01 -14.06 14.05
N SER A 226 0.99 -13.94 14.94
CA SER A 226 2.26 -14.66 14.90
C SER A 226 2.54 -15.35 16.24
N GLY A 227 3.31 -16.43 16.20
CA GLY A 227 3.61 -17.23 17.37
C GLY A 227 4.23 -18.58 17.04
N ASP A 228 5.30 -18.96 17.75
CA ASP A 228 5.98 -20.25 17.55
C ASP A 228 5.05 -21.47 17.66
N ALA A 229 4.00 -21.37 18.49
CA ALA A 229 2.98 -22.40 18.68
C ALA A 229 2.20 -22.74 17.39
N PHE A 230 2.27 -21.89 16.36
CA PHE A 230 1.62 -22.16 15.08
C PHE A 230 2.42 -23.08 14.16
N LEU A 231 3.67 -23.43 14.49
CA LEU A 231 4.52 -24.17 13.55
C LEU A 231 3.93 -25.52 13.11
N THR A 232 3.32 -26.27 14.02
CA THR A 232 2.75 -27.58 13.72
C THR A 232 1.55 -27.49 12.77
N SER A 233 0.85 -26.34 12.71
CA SER A 233 -0.23 -26.15 11.72
C SER A 233 0.30 -26.10 10.28
N PHE A 234 1.51 -25.56 10.08
CA PHE A 234 2.15 -25.52 8.77
C PHE A 234 2.89 -26.81 8.42
N THR A 235 3.55 -27.43 9.40
CA THR A 235 4.46 -28.56 9.17
C THR A 235 3.77 -29.91 9.26
N GLU A 236 2.73 -30.02 10.09
CA GLU A 236 2.03 -31.27 10.39
C GLU A 236 0.53 -31.20 10.09
N GLY A 237 0.01 -30.02 9.74
CA GLY A 237 -1.43 -29.80 9.57
C GLY A 237 -2.21 -29.85 10.89
N ASP A 238 -1.53 -29.72 12.03
CA ASP A 238 -2.17 -29.73 13.35
C ASP A 238 -2.82 -28.38 13.65
N ASN A 239 -4.15 -28.38 13.66
CA ASN A 239 -4.95 -27.18 13.92
C ASN A 239 -5.27 -26.96 15.40
N SER A 240 -4.72 -27.76 16.33
CA SER A 240 -4.99 -27.67 17.77
C SER A 240 -4.75 -26.28 18.37
N MET A 241 -3.75 -25.56 17.85
CA MET A 241 -3.39 -24.19 18.27
C MET A 241 -3.90 -23.11 17.30
N VAL A 242 -4.72 -23.47 16.30
CA VAL A 242 -5.20 -22.53 15.29
C VAL A 242 -6.55 -21.95 15.71
N VAL A 243 -6.59 -20.64 15.95
CA VAL A 243 -7.84 -19.89 15.95
C VAL A 243 -8.33 -19.77 14.52
N ALA A 244 -9.50 -20.33 14.20
CA ALA A 244 -10.06 -20.22 12.85
C ALA A 244 -10.20 -18.75 12.42
N THR A 245 -9.89 -18.44 11.16
CA THR A 245 -9.91 -17.05 10.67
C THR A 245 -11.33 -16.45 10.66
N ASP A 246 -12.37 -17.29 10.60
CA ASP A 246 -13.76 -16.87 10.84
C ASP A 246 -14.01 -16.45 12.29
N SER A 247 -13.42 -17.16 13.26
CA SER A 247 -13.45 -16.77 14.66
C SER A 247 -12.76 -15.43 14.89
N MET A 248 -11.67 -15.12 14.17
CA MET A 248 -11.02 -13.81 14.22
C MET A 248 -11.94 -12.70 13.71
N LYS A 249 -12.63 -12.92 12.58
CA LYS A 249 -13.66 -12.00 12.06
C LYS A 249 -14.75 -11.76 13.11
N ASN A 250 -15.30 -12.84 13.69
CA ASN A 250 -16.34 -12.74 14.72
C ASN A 250 -15.83 -12.03 15.98
N PHE A 251 -14.57 -12.24 16.36
CA PHE A 251 -13.92 -11.59 17.48
C PHE A 251 -13.91 -10.07 17.29
N ILE A 252 -13.42 -9.59 16.14
CA ILE A 252 -13.37 -8.17 15.77
C ILE A 252 -14.78 -7.57 15.78
N LEU A 253 -15.74 -8.20 15.10
CA LEU A 253 -17.11 -7.70 14.98
C LEU A 253 -17.82 -7.60 16.33
N ARG A 254 -17.62 -8.57 17.24
CA ARG A 254 -18.21 -8.54 18.57
C ARG A 254 -17.55 -7.49 19.46
N HIS A 255 -16.23 -7.32 19.38
CA HIS A 255 -15.51 -6.32 20.15
C HIS A 255 -15.78 -4.89 19.68
N ALA A 256 -16.12 -4.67 18.40
CA ALA A 256 -16.67 -3.40 17.93
C ALA A 256 -17.89 -2.94 18.76
N ALA A 257 -18.64 -3.89 19.34
CA ALA A 257 -19.80 -3.54 20.13
C ALA A 257 -19.48 -2.94 21.51
N GLY A 258 -18.34 -3.32 22.09
CA GLY A 258 -17.88 -2.90 23.42
C GLY A 258 -16.73 -1.88 23.38
N PHE A 259 -16.44 -1.31 22.21
CA PHE A 259 -15.47 -0.23 22.10
C PHE A 259 -16.10 1.09 22.52
N GLU A 260 -15.45 1.78 23.46
CA GLU A 260 -15.92 3.04 24.07
C GLU A 260 -15.04 4.24 23.69
N GLY A 261 -13.98 4.04 22.91
CA GLY A 261 -13.12 5.12 22.42
C GLY A 261 -13.67 5.80 21.16
N SER A 262 -12.90 6.72 20.58
CA SER A 262 -13.33 7.56 19.45
C SER A 262 -12.41 7.53 18.22
N THR A 263 -11.24 6.90 18.30
CA THR A 263 -10.24 6.85 17.21
C THR A 263 -10.09 5.43 16.64
N VAL A 264 -9.59 5.34 15.42
CA VAL A 264 -9.35 4.04 14.76
C VAL A 264 -8.17 3.33 15.44
N GLU A 265 -7.09 4.05 15.72
CA GLU A 265 -5.90 3.54 16.41
C GLU A 265 -6.25 3.04 17.81
N GLY A 266 -7.11 3.75 18.55
CA GLY A 266 -7.64 3.30 19.83
C GLY A 266 -8.43 1.99 19.70
N PHE A 267 -9.22 1.84 18.64
CA PHE A 267 -9.94 0.60 18.37
C PHE A 267 -9.01 -0.56 18.02
N LEU A 268 -7.97 -0.33 17.20
CA LEU A 268 -6.97 -1.35 16.87
C LEU A 268 -6.21 -1.78 18.12
N HIS A 269 -5.78 -0.84 18.95
CA HIS A 269 -5.13 -1.16 20.22
C HIS A 269 -6.04 -1.98 21.14
N TYR A 270 -7.31 -1.59 21.26
CA TYR A 270 -8.33 -2.32 22.05
C TYR A 270 -8.50 -3.76 21.56
N ILE A 271 -8.64 -3.98 20.25
CA ILE A 271 -8.76 -5.31 19.67
C ILE A 271 -7.49 -6.12 19.87
N ALA A 272 -6.32 -5.55 19.57
CA ALA A 272 -5.03 -6.24 19.65
C ALA A 272 -4.74 -6.74 21.07
N ALA A 273 -4.94 -5.87 22.07
CA ALA A 273 -4.78 -6.22 23.47
C ALA A 273 -5.72 -7.36 23.90
N ARG A 274 -6.97 -7.34 23.43
CA ARG A 274 -7.97 -8.39 23.73
C ARG A 274 -7.65 -9.72 23.04
N PHE A 275 -7.17 -9.70 21.81
CA PHE A 275 -6.71 -10.92 21.13
C PHE A 275 -5.59 -11.59 21.91
N LEU A 276 -4.54 -10.84 22.24
CA LEU A 276 -3.42 -11.37 23.00
C LEU A 276 -3.88 -11.85 24.38
N ALA A 277 -4.70 -11.08 25.10
CA ALA A 277 -5.24 -11.48 26.40
C ALA A 277 -6.08 -12.79 26.34
N THR A 278 -6.82 -13.01 25.25
CA THR A 278 -7.67 -14.19 25.07
C THR A 278 -6.86 -15.42 24.64
N TYR A 279 -5.88 -15.24 23.75
CA TYR A 279 -5.12 -16.31 23.14
C TYR A 279 -3.65 -16.24 23.60
N SER A 280 -3.37 -16.89 24.72
CA SER A 280 -2.05 -16.86 25.37
C SER A 280 -0.89 -17.39 24.52
N HIS A 281 -1.17 -18.22 23.52
CA HIS A 281 -0.18 -18.79 22.61
C HIS A 281 0.20 -17.87 21.43
N MET A 282 -0.54 -16.78 21.21
CA MET A 282 -0.17 -15.74 20.25
C MET A 282 0.97 -14.89 20.83
N GLN A 283 2.08 -14.77 20.10
CA GLN A 283 3.22 -13.92 20.45
C GLN A 283 3.07 -12.52 19.87
N GLY A 284 2.44 -12.36 18.71
CA GLY A 284 2.26 -11.05 18.10
C GLY A 284 0.96 -10.94 17.32
N ILE A 285 0.53 -9.71 17.10
CA ILE A 285 -0.63 -9.36 16.28
C ILE A 285 -0.36 -8.09 15.50
N ASP A 286 -0.63 -8.15 14.19
CA ASP A 286 -0.60 -7.05 13.25
C ASP A 286 -2.03 -6.72 12.82
N LEU A 287 -2.41 -5.46 12.94
CA LEU A 287 -3.67 -4.93 12.45
C LEU A 287 -3.41 -3.82 11.44
N LEU A 288 -4.14 -3.86 10.34
CA LEU A 288 -4.27 -2.77 9.37
C LEU A 288 -5.75 -2.46 9.22
N ALA A 289 -6.13 -1.19 9.29
CA ALA A 289 -7.48 -0.73 9.05
C ALA A 289 -7.51 0.42 8.06
N GLU A 290 -8.32 0.27 7.02
CA GLU A 290 -8.72 1.36 6.16
C GLU A 290 -10.07 1.90 6.64
N ARG A 291 -10.16 3.21 6.83
CA ARG A 291 -11.44 3.87 7.12
C ARG A 291 -12.26 3.95 5.84
N LEU A 292 -13.55 3.60 5.94
CA LEU A 292 -14.53 3.73 4.87
C LEU A 292 -15.31 5.03 5.09
N PRO A 293 -14.98 6.14 4.39
CA PRO A 293 -15.56 7.45 4.69
C PRO A 293 -17.03 7.56 4.28
N PHE A 294 -17.81 8.24 5.11
CA PHE A 294 -19.21 8.55 4.88
C PHE A 294 -19.45 10.05 5.05
N ASP A 295 -19.75 10.74 3.96
CA ASP A 295 -20.02 12.18 3.97
C ASP A 295 -21.49 12.41 4.33
N SER A 296 -21.74 13.34 5.25
CA SER A 296 -23.10 13.85 5.49
C SER A 296 -23.60 14.56 4.23
N VAL A 297 -24.86 14.29 3.84
CA VAL A 297 -25.47 14.98 2.68
C VAL A 297 -26.23 16.22 3.14
N GLN A 298 -26.23 17.25 2.30
CA GLN A 298 -26.98 18.49 2.53
C GLN A 298 -28.44 18.30 2.12
N VAL A 299 -29.38 18.68 3.00
CA VAL A 299 -30.82 18.63 2.78
C VAL A 299 -31.48 19.95 3.19
N PRO A 300 -32.64 20.33 2.62
CA PRO A 300 -33.36 21.52 3.05
C PRO A 300 -33.79 21.42 4.51
N GLY A 301 -33.33 22.37 5.34
CA GLY A 301 -33.76 22.57 6.71
C GLY A 301 -35.11 23.29 6.82
N ALA A 302 -35.63 23.38 8.04
CA ALA A 302 -36.93 24.03 8.31
C ALA A 302 -36.95 25.53 7.96
N ASP A 303 -35.79 26.18 7.93
CA ASP A 303 -35.61 27.58 7.52
C ASP A 303 -35.37 27.75 6.01
N GLY A 304 -35.43 26.65 5.24
CA GLY A 304 -35.18 26.61 3.80
C GLY A 304 -33.70 26.64 3.41
N LYS A 305 -32.76 26.74 4.36
CA LYS A 305 -31.32 26.63 4.07
C LYS A 305 -30.90 25.18 4.03
N LEU A 306 -29.84 24.89 3.28
CA LEU A 306 -29.24 23.57 3.33
C LEU A 306 -28.55 23.35 4.68
N THR A 307 -28.85 22.22 5.30
CA THR A 307 -28.21 21.74 6.53
C THR A 307 -27.79 20.30 6.35
N GLU A 308 -26.85 19.84 7.15
CA GLU A 308 -26.49 18.43 7.19
C GLU A 308 -27.68 17.54 7.60
N SER A 309 -27.82 16.40 6.93
CA SER A 309 -28.94 15.48 7.16
C SER A 309 -28.92 14.84 8.54
N GLY A 310 -27.74 14.50 9.05
CA GLY A 310 -27.55 13.69 10.26
C GLY A 310 -28.03 12.22 10.15
N LEU A 311 -28.82 11.89 9.13
CA LEU A 311 -29.42 10.57 8.92
C LEU A 311 -28.97 9.90 7.61
N VAL A 312 -28.76 10.69 6.56
CA VAL A 312 -28.35 10.19 5.24
C VAL A 312 -26.89 10.52 5.01
N TYR A 313 -26.14 9.49 4.62
CA TYR A 313 -24.71 9.59 4.35
C TYR A 313 -24.39 9.01 2.97
N ARG A 314 -23.42 9.61 2.29
CA ARG A 314 -22.87 9.10 1.03
C ARG A 314 -21.54 8.43 1.31
N GLN A 315 -21.39 7.17 0.91
CA GLN A 315 -20.08 6.52 0.95
C GLN A 315 -19.13 7.22 -0.03
N SER A 316 -18.08 7.81 0.52
CA SER A 316 -17.00 8.43 -0.27
C SER A 316 -16.00 7.38 -0.74
N ARG A 317 -15.38 7.66 -1.89
CA ARG A 317 -14.34 6.83 -2.54
C ARG A 317 -13.06 7.64 -2.77
N ASN A 318 -12.97 8.80 -2.13
CA ASN A 318 -11.83 9.71 -2.26
C ASN A 318 -10.78 9.32 -1.20
N GLU A 319 -10.10 10.32 -0.64
CA GLU A 319 -9.10 10.12 0.39
C GLU A 319 -9.68 9.51 1.67
N SER A 320 -8.88 8.68 2.34
CA SER A 320 -9.29 8.01 3.57
C SER A 320 -8.11 7.77 4.50
N GLY A 321 -8.40 7.62 5.79
CA GLY A 321 -7.39 7.25 6.79
C GLY A 321 -7.06 5.77 6.74
N VAL A 322 -5.78 5.41 6.72
CA VAL A 322 -5.26 4.05 6.85
C VAL A 322 -4.36 3.96 8.09
N PHE A 323 -4.60 2.97 8.93
CA PHE A 323 -3.99 2.87 10.26
C PHE A 323 -3.41 1.48 10.46
N ALA A 324 -2.18 1.39 10.98
CA ALA A 324 -1.55 0.12 11.29
C ALA A 324 -1.04 0.09 12.73
N LEU A 325 -1.17 -1.06 13.37
CA LEU A 325 -0.74 -1.31 14.74
C LEU A 325 -0.18 -2.73 14.87
N GLN A 326 0.98 -2.87 15.52
CA GLN A 326 1.59 -4.16 15.84
C GLN A 326 1.87 -4.23 17.33
N LEU A 327 1.31 -5.24 18.00
CA LEU A 327 1.64 -5.57 19.39
C LEU A 327 2.36 -6.91 19.44
N GLU A 328 3.38 -7.01 20.28
CA GLU A 328 4.10 -8.26 20.57
C GLU A 328 4.16 -8.51 22.07
N ARG A 329 4.20 -9.79 22.45
CA ARG A 329 4.49 -10.22 23.82
C ARG A 329 6.01 -10.20 24.03
N SER A 330 6.43 -9.55 25.09
CA SER A 330 7.78 -9.58 25.62
C SER A 330 7.81 -10.26 27.00
N GLU A 331 9.00 -10.34 27.60
CA GLU A 331 9.17 -10.83 28.99
C GLU A 331 8.44 -9.94 30.01
N THR A 332 8.26 -8.65 29.70
CA THR A 332 7.69 -7.63 30.59
C THR A 332 6.22 -7.34 30.35
N GLY A 333 5.61 -7.86 29.28
CA GLY A 333 4.20 -7.68 29.01
C GLY A 333 3.85 -7.69 27.53
N ILE A 334 2.87 -6.89 27.14
CA ILE A 334 2.53 -6.63 25.74
C ILE A 334 3.12 -5.26 25.39
N GLU A 335 3.90 -5.22 24.32
CA GLU A 335 4.61 -4.03 23.84
C GLU A 335 4.11 -3.61 22.47
N LEU A 336 4.08 -2.30 22.24
CA LEU A 336 3.80 -1.73 20.94
C LEU A 336 5.09 -1.72 20.10
N VAL A 337 5.07 -2.39 18.95
CA VAL A 337 6.21 -2.46 18.03
C VAL A 337 6.07 -1.44 16.89
N LYS A 338 4.84 -1.22 16.43
CA LYS A 338 4.54 -0.31 15.34
C LYS A 338 3.19 0.35 15.54
N GLN A 339 3.12 1.66 15.29
CA GLN A 339 1.88 2.42 15.14
C GLN A 339 2.09 3.46 14.04
N THR A 340 1.26 3.46 13.01
CA THR A 340 1.36 4.42 11.90
C THR A 340 -0.04 4.80 11.43
N ALA A 341 -0.24 6.08 11.12
CA ALA A 341 -1.44 6.57 10.45
C ALA A 341 -1.06 7.18 9.09
N VAL A 342 -1.97 7.12 8.13
CA VAL A 342 -1.78 7.59 6.76
C VAL A 342 -3.08 8.22 6.25
N MET A 343 -3.01 9.44 5.72
CA MET A 343 -4.02 9.95 4.80
C MET A 343 -3.68 9.42 3.41
N SER A 344 -4.52 8.54 2.88
CA SER A 344 -4.29 7.82 1.62
C SER A 344 -5.22 8.32 0.51
N ASN A 345 -4.78 8.21 -0.74
CA ASN A 345 -5.56 8.53 -1.95
C ASN A 345 -6.00 10.01 -2.08
N LEU A 346 -5.17 10.94 -1.58
CA LEU A 346 -5.43 12.37 -1.74
C LEU A 346 -5.03 12.84 -3.13
N HIS A 347 -6.01 13.19 -3.96
CA HIS A 347 -5.80 13.57 -5.35
C HIS A 347 -6.11 15.06 -5.56
N LEU A 348 -5.08 15.86 -5.90
CA LEU A 348 -5.20 17.31 -5.98
C LEU A 348 -4.63 17.84 -7.28
N ILE A 349 -5.41 18.68 -7.96
CA ILE A 349 -4.94 19.43 -9.12
C ILE A 349 -4.90 20.93 -8.80
N LYS A 350 -3.74 21.57 -9.04
CA LYS A 350 -3.59 23.02 -9.02
C LYS A 350 -3.45 23.51 -10.45
N VAL A 351 -4.41 24.29 -10.92
CA VAL A 351 -4.56 24.65 -12.35
C VAL A 351 -3.48 25.58 -12.90
N SER A 352 -2.75 26.29 -12.04
CA SER A 352 -1.66 27.19 -12.41
C SER A 352 -0.71 27.44 -11.23
N GLY A 353 0.38 28.18 -11.46
CA GLY A 353 1.35 28.52 -10.41
C GLY A 353 2.23 27.33 -10.00
N SER A 354 2.43 26.39 -10.92
CA SER A 354 3.39 25.29 -10.76
C SER A 354 4.35 25.26 -11.93
N SER A 355 5.64 25.21 -11.64
CA SER A 355 6.71 25.17 -12.62
C SER A 355 7.51 23.87 -12.49
N PHE A 356 8.21 23.51 -13.55
CA PHE A 356 9.23 22.48 -13.59
C PHE A 356 10.21 22.81 -14.71
N ALA A 357 11.35 23.38 -14.32
CA ALA A 357 12.39 23.89 -15.21
C ALA A 357 13.76 23.73 -14.54
N ASN A 358 14.85 23.97 -15.27
CA ASN A 358 16.23 23.84 -14.79
C ASN A 358 16.61 22.41 -14.32
N PHE A 359 15.96 21.39 -14.87
CA PHE A 359 16.37 20.00 -14.67
C PHE A 359 17.55 19.64 -15.60
N ILE A 360 18.25 18.55 -15.26
CA ILE A 360 19.37 18.03 -16.06
C ILE A 360 18.90 17.82 -17.51
N ARG A 361 19.71 18.29 -18.47
CA ARG A 361 19.47 18.08 -19.90
C ARG A 361 20.61 17.27 -20.49
N ASP A 362 20.24 16.14 -21.09
CA ASP A 362 21.14 15.20 -21.77
C ASP A 362 20.40 14.52 -22.93
N ASP A 363 21.03 13.51 -23.53
CA ASP A 363 20.52 12.77 -24.69
C ASP A 363 19.18 12.03 -24.41
N TYR A 364 18.75 11.91 -23.15
CA TYR A 364 17.50 11.28 -22.74
C TYR A 364 16.37 12.29 -22.50
N THR A 365 16.65 13.58 -22.59
CA THR A 365 15.71 14.64 -22.19
C THR A 365 14.76 15.03 -23.32
N THR A 366 13.54 14.50 -23.30
CA THR A 366 12.46 14.89 -24.23
C THR A 366 11.49 15.93 -23.64
N LEU A 367 11.45 16.08 -22.32
CA LEU A 367 10.52 16.96 -21.63
C LEU A 367 10.88 18.44 -21.87
N PRO A 368 9.95 19.27 -22.36
CA PRO A 368 10.14 20.72 -22.39
C PRO A 368 10.09 21.29 -20.97
N GLU A 369 10.80 22.40 -20.75
CA GLU A 369 10.62 23.16 -19.53
C GLU A 369 9.23 23.79 -19.51
N SER A 370 8.64 23.85 -18.32
CA SER A 370 7.33 24.46 -18.12
C SER A 370 7.38 25.40 -16.94
N PHE A 371 7.15 26.68 -17.17
CA PHE A 371 7.13 27.68 -16.10
C PHE A 371 5.74 27.86 -15.48
N ASN A 372 4.71 27.31 -16.11
CA ASN A 372 3.35 27.28 -15.58
C ASN A 372 2.59 26.08 -16.19
N ARG A 373 2.08 25.18 -15.35
CA ARG A 373 1.25 24.04 -15.76
C ARG A 373 0.26 23.63 -14.66
N PRO A 374 -0.83 22.94 -15.01
CA PRO A 374 -1.64 22.27 -14.02
C PRO A 374 -0.87 21.12 -13.40
N LEU A 375 -0.50 21.24 -12.12
CA LEU A 375 0.14 20.16 -11.40
C LEU A 375 -0.93 19.26 -10.80
N PHE A 376 -1.00 18.00 -11.23
CA PHE A 376 -1.92 17.00 -10.70
C PHE A 376 -1.12 15.95 -9.93
N ILE A 377 -1.40 15.83 -8.63
CA ILE A 377 -0.68 14.95 -7.72
C ILE A 377 -1.61 13.98 -7.02
N TYR A 378 -1.13 12.76 -6.84
CA TYR A 378 -1.68 11.82 -5.86
C TYR A 378 -0.74 11.77 -4.67
N LEU A 379 -1.26 11.84 -3.45
CA LEU A 379 -0.49 11.86 -2.22
C LEU A 379 -1.02 10.82 -1.23
N ASN A 380 -0.08 10.07 -0.66
CA ASN A 380 -0.25 9.41 0.62
C ASN A 380 0.67 10.10 1.63
N ILE A 381 0.12 10.55 2.75
CA ILE A 381 0.84 11.29 3.79
C ILE A 381 0.71 10.51 5.08
N GLY A 382 1.81 9.96 5.59
CA GLY A 382 1.82 9.18 6.83
C GLY A 382 2.57 9.87 7.95
N TRP A 383 2.25 9.49 9.19
CA TRP A 383 2.92 10.02 10.38
C TRP A 383 3.01 8.99 11.51
N THR A 384 3.95 9.26 12.43
CA THR A 384 4.10 8.58 13.73
C THR A 384 4.12 9.62 14.85
N TYR A 385 3.68 9.22 16.02
CA TYR A 385 3.73 10.05 17.23
C TYR A 385 5.00 9.77 18.02
N VAL A 386 5.51 10.79 18.72
CA VAL A 386 6.55 10.60 19.74
C VAL A 386 6.02 9.76 20.90
N ASP A 387 4.79 10.06 21.33
CA ASP A 387 4.06 9.27 22.32
C ASP A 387 2.89 8.54 21.64
N PRO A 388 2.94 7.21 21.48
CA PRO A 388 1.86 6.45 20.84
C PRO A 388 0.51 6.48 21.57
N GLU A 389 0.45 6.94 22.82
CA GLU A 389 -0.82 7.16 23.52
C GLU A 389 -1.63 8.30 22.89
N ASP A 390 -0.97 9.29 22.26
CA ASP A 390 -1.60 10.43 21.60
C ASP A 390 -2.55 10.01 20.46
N ALA A 391 -2.39 8.80 19.92
CA ALA A 391 -3.26 8.23 18.88
C ALA A 391 -4.54 7.59 19.42
N LYS A 392 -4.59 7.20 20.70
CA LYS A 392 -5.64 6.29 21.22
C LYS A 392 -6.94 6.99 21.62
N ALA A 393 -6.90 8.28 21.91
CA ALA A 393 -8.04 9.04 22.37
C ALA A 393 -8.16 10.37 21.63
N GLY A 394 -9.39 10.75 21.31
CA GLY A 394 -9.70 12.06 20.76
C GLY A 394 -9.77 13.18 21.80
N ASP A 395 -9.62 12.88 23.09
CA ASP A 395 -9.58 13.88 24.16
C ASP A 395 -8.13 14.05 24.63
N ASP A 396 -7.75 15.26 25.05
CA ASP A 396 -6.38 15.77 25.35
C ASP A 396 -5.69 16.63 24.28
N HIS A 397 -6.37 16.98 23.17
CA HIS A 397 -5.85 17.92 22.15
C HIS A 397 -4.55 17.49 21.43
N ARG A 398 -4.12 16.22 21.58
CA ARG A 398 -2.89 15.70 20.98
C ARG A 398 -3.11 14.83 19.76
N TYR A 399 -4.33 14.30 19.57
CA TYR A 399 -4.68 13.54 18.38
C TYR A 399 -4.61 14.39 17.11
N VAL A 400 -4.00 13.83 16.07
CA VAL A 400 -3.85 14.42 14.73
C VAL A 400 -4.84 13.73 13.79
N ALA A 401 -5.88 14.46 13.40
CA ALA A 401 -6.89 13.93 12.49
C ALA A 401 -6.36 13.91 11.04
N PRO A 402 -6.57 12.81 10.28
CA PRO A 402 -6.20 12.76 8.88
C PRO A 402 -6.82 13.90 8.03
N GLU A 403 -8.02 14.32 8.37
CA GLU A 403 -8.74 15.43 7.75
C GLU A 403 -7.95 16.75 7.85
N GLN A 404 -7.33 17.03 9.01
CA GLN A 404 -6.48 18.20 9.20
C GLN A 404 -5.18 18.10 8.38
N ILE A 405 -4.65 16.89 8.19
CA ILE A 405 -3.48 16.64 7.34
C ILE A 405 -3.81 16.94 5.87
N SER A 406 -4.98 16.50 5.40
CA SER A 406 -5.48 16.80 4.05
C SER A 406 -5.64 18.30 3.83
N ASP A 407 -6.24 19.01 4.79
CA ASP A 407 -6.45 20.46 4.71
C ASP A 407 -5.15 21.28 4.75
N ILE A 408 -4.13 20.83 5.48
CA ILE A 408 -2.79 21.40 5.40
C ILE A 408 -2.22 21.23 3.99
N ALA A 409 -2.34 20.04 3.40
CA ALA A 409 -1.88 19.79 2.04
C ALA A 409 -2.63 20.66 1.02
N HIS A 410 -3.95 20.84 1.15
CA HIS A 410 -4.74 21.78 0.35
C HIS A 410 -4.19 23.20 0.43
N THR A 411 -3.99 23.68 1.67
CA THR A 411 -3.60 25.07 1.93
C THR A 411 -2.19 25.36 1.43
N VAL A 412 -1.23 24.49 1.73
CA VAL A 412 0.16 24.65 1.27
C VAL A 412 0.22 24.55 -0.25
N PHE A 413 -0.48 23.58 -0.86
CA PHE A 413 -0.47 23.47 -2.31
C PHE A 413 -1.10 24.70 -2.98
N HIS A 414 -2.14 25.29 -2.40
CA HIS A 414 -2.70 26.55 -2.85
C HIS A 414 -1.69 27.72 -2.77
N GLN A 415 -1.02 27.89 -1.62
CA GLN A 415 -0.14 29.04 -1.36
C GLN A 415 1.20 28.96 -2.10
N GLU A 416 1.78 27.77 -2.24
CA GLU A 416 3.12 27.61 -2.79
C GLU A 416 3.16 27.77 -4.31
N THR A 417 4.07 28.60 -4.82
CA THR A 417 4.46 28.54 -6.24
C THR A 417 5.46 27.40 -6.40
N SER A 418 4.95 26.18 -6.57
CA SER A 418 5.79 24.98 -6.50
C SER A 418 6.72 24.86 -7.70
N SER A 419 8.01 24.63 -7.43
CA SER A 419 9.04 24.36 -8.44
C SER A 419 9.16 22.87 -8.81
N SER A 420 8.59 22.01 -7.97
CA SER A 420 8.56 20.55 -8.13
C SER A 420 7.65 19.92 -7.06
N ILE A 421 7.29 18.65 -7.25
CA ILE A 421 6.56 17.89 -6.22
C ILE A 421 7.44 17.68 -4.99
N GLN A 422 8.74 17.45 -5.17
CA GLN A 422 9.73 17.34 -4.09
C GLN A 422 9.70 18.56 -3.17
N SER A 423 9.72 19.76 -3.77
CA SER A 423 9.60 21.01 -3.02
C SER A 423 8.25 21.09 -2.32
N LEU A 424 7.16 20.76 -3.01
CA LEU A 424 5.81 20.83 -2.44
C LEU A 424 5.67 19.93 -1.20
N ILE A 425 6.02 18.64 -1.29
CA ILE A 425 5.86 17.70 -0.16
C ILE A 425 6.78 18.07 1.01
N TYR A 426 7.95 18.67 0.75
CA TYR A 426 8.81 19.23 1.80
C TYR A 426 8.10 20.34 2.58
N HIS A 427 7.48 21.31 1.90
CA HIS A 427 6.77 22.41 2.57
C HIS A 427 5.48 21.93 3.27
N ILE A 428 4.78 20.94 2.71
CA ILE A 428 3.65 20.29 3.39
C ILE A 428 4.15 19.62 4.69
N GLY A 429 5.25 18.86 4.62
CA GLY A 429 5.85 18.19 5.78
C GLY A 429 6.28 19.16 6.87
N LEU A 430 6.97 20.25 6.52
CA LEU A 430 7.30 21.32 7.46
C LEU A 430 6.06 21.90 8.13
N LYS A 431 4.98 22.12 7.37
CA LYS A 431 3.76 22.69 7.90
C LYS A 431 3.05 21.76 8.88
N ILE A 432 2.99 20.46 8.55
CA ILE A 432 2.44 19.43 9.42
C ILE A 432 3.23 19.37 10.73
N LEU A 433 4.57 19.27 10.67
CA LEU A 433 5.42 19.20 11.86
C LEU A 433 5.35 20.46 12.71
N GLU A 434 5.19 21.63 12.08
CA GLU A 434 4.95 22.89 12.79
C GLU A 434 3.62 22.88 13.56
N ARG A 435 2.56 22.35 12.96
CA ARG A 435 1.22 22.30 13.57
C ARG A 435 1.12 21.24 14.65
N PHE A 436 1.83 20.14 14.50
CA PHE A 436 1.76 18.97 15.36
C PHE A 436 3.14 18.61 15.91
N PRO A 437 3.64 19.35 16.91
CA PRO A 437 4.95 19.11 17.53
C PRO A 437 5.05 17.74 18.23
N GLN A 438 3.93 17.07 18.47
CA GLN A 438 3.85 15.72 19.02
C GLN A 438 4.18 14.62 18.00
N LEU A 439 4.26 14.94 16.71
CA LEU A 439 4.67 13.99 15.68
C LEU A 439 6.18 13.79 15.70
N GLU A 440 6.59 12.54 15.63
CA GLU A 440 7.99 12.13 15.51
C GLU A 440 8.46 12.27 14.05
N GLN A 441 7.65 11.76 13.13
CA GLN A 441 7.95 11.71 11.71
C GLN A 441 6.70 11.95 10.87
N VAL A 442 6.88 12.59 9.72
CA VAL A 442 5.92 12.63 8.61
C VAL A 442 6.60 12.06 7.37
N TRP A 443 5.89 11.28 6.56
CA TRP A 443 6.41 10.72 5.31
C TRP A 443 5.38 10.80 4.20
N PHE A 444 5.87 10.76 2.96
CA PHE A 444 5.11 10.97 1.75
C PHE A 444 5.43 9.87 0.74
N GLU A 445 4.38 9.40 0.07
CA GLU A 445 4.48 8.73 -1.23
C GLU A 445 3.61 9.53 -2.21
N SER A 446 4.21 10.04 -3.30
CA SER A 446 3.51 10.88 -4.26
C SER A 446 3.55 10.32 -5.68
N ASN A 447 2.56 10.66 -6.51
CA ASN A 447 2.59 10.45 -7.96
C ASN A 447 2.39 11.78 -8.69
N ASN A 448 3.11 11.98 -9.78
CA ASN A 448 2.83 13.00 -10.77
C ASN A 448 1.86 12.45 -11.81
N ARG A 449 0.65 13.02 -11.87
CA ARG A 449 -0.43 12.66 -12.81
C ARG A 449 -0.81 13.83 -13.72
N THR A 450 0.08 14.81 -13.87
CA THR A 450 -0.15 15.99 -14.71
C THR A 450 -0.54 15.59 -16.14
N TRP A 451 -1.61 16.20 -16.62
CA TRP A 451 -2.15 16.01 -17.96
C TRP A 451 -1.22 16.52 -19.07
N GLU A 452 -1.34 15.93 -20.26
CA GLU A 452 -0.69 16.41 -21.48
C GLU A 452 -1.53 17.56 -22.09
N THR A 453 -0.88 18.64 -22.53
CA THR A 453 -1.54 19.76 -23.20
C THR A 453 -1.88 19.39 -24.65
N VAL A 454 -3.14 19.63 -25.05
CA VAL A 454 -3.63 19.47 -26.44
C VAL A 454 -3.78 20.82 -27.14
N ILE A 455 -4.31 21.83 -26.43
CA ILE A 455 -4.42 23.21 -26.92
C ILE A 455 -3.87 24.14 -25.84
N ASP A 456 -2.83 24.89 -26.19
CA ASP A 456 -2.11 25.78 -25.27
C ASP A 456 -2.72 27.18 -25.14
N SER A 457 -3.56 27.58 -26.08
CA SER A 457 -4.16 28.91 -26.15
C SER A 457 -5.52 28.88 -26.88
N ILE A 458 -6.51 29.56 -26.31
CA ILE A 458 -7.87 29.66 -26.88
C ILE A 458 -8.21 31.14 -27.06
N SER A 459 -8.53 31.54 -28.30
CA SER A 459 -8.88 32.93 -28.59
C SER A 459 -10.06 33.40 -27.73
N GLY A 460 -9.84 34.45 -26.91
CA GLY A 460 -10.85 35.02 -26.03
C GLY A 460 -11.04 34.30 -24.69
N SER A 461 -10.14 33.39 -24.31
CA SER A 461 -10.18 32.68 -23.02
C SER A 461 -8.78 32.50 -22.44
N GLU A 462 -8.66 32.50 -21.12
CA GLU A 462 -7.44 32.07 -20.42
C GLU A 462 -7.35 30.53 -20.32
N GLY A 463 -8.33 29.82 -20.87
CA GLY A 463 -8.42 28.36 -20.83
C GLY A 463 -7.45 27.66 -21.78
N GLN A 464 -7.18 26.41 -21.44
CA GLN A 464 -6.34 25.47 -22.19
C GLN A 464 -7.04 24.10 -22.22
N VAL A 465 -6.72 23.27 -23.20
CA VAL A 465 -7.28 21.91 -23.32
C VAL A 465 -6.19 20.88 -23.02
N TYR A 466 -6.55 19.89 -22.20
CA TYR A 466 -5.65 18.85 -21.71
C TYR A 466 -6.24 17.46 -21.95
N THR A 467 -5.39 16.43 -21.92
CA THR A 467 -5.78 15.02 -21.97
C THR A 467 -4.93 14.18 -21.02
N GLU A 468 -5.40 12.98 -20.70
CA GLU A 468 -4.65 12.05 -19.85
C GLU A 468 -3.28 11.72 -20.46
N PRO A 469 -2.21 11.67 -19.66
CA PRO A 469 -0.90 11.31 -20.15
C PRO A 469 -0.81 9.82 -20.46
N ARG A 470 0.31 9.40 -21.03
CA ARG A 470 0.67 7.97 -21.10
C ARG A 470 0.74 7.36 -19.68
N PRO A 471 0.65 6.02 -19.55
CA PRO A 471 0.67 5.35 -18.25
C PRO A 471 1.84 5.67 -17.29
N PRO A 472 3.08 5.95 -17.75
CA PRO A 472 4.19 6.26 -16.86
C PRO A 472 3.91 7.48 -15.98
N TYR A 473 4.23 7.35 -14.69
CA TYR A 473 4.11 8.44 -13.73
C TYR A 473 5.40 8.59 -12.93
N GLY A 474 5.81 9.84 -12.67
CA GLY A 474 6.87 10.11 -11.71
C GLY A 474 6.38 9.86 -10.30
N PHE A 475 7.22 9.33 -9.41
CA PHE A 475 6.87 9.17 -7.99
C PHE A 475 8.00 9.64 -7.08
N GLN A 476 7.66 9.99 -5.85
CA GLN A 476 8.64 10.38 -4.82
C GLN A 476 8.27 9.73 -3.50
N GLY A 477 9.28 9.23 -2.79
CA GLY A 477 9.20 8.81 -1.40
C GLY A 477 10.10 9.72 -0.57
N PHE A 478 9.57 10.32 0.48
CA PHE A 478 10.34 11.26 1.32
C PHE A 478 9.80 11.26 2.74
N SER A 479 10.68 11.41 3.74
CA SER A 479 10.27 11.56 5.13
C SER A 479 11.04 12.69 5.81
N MET A 480 10.40 13.25 6.84
CA MET A 480 10.89 14.39 7.60
C MET A 480 10.63 14.17 9.08
N THR A 481 11.49 14.74 9.90
CA THR A 481 11.38 14.74 11.36
C THR A 481 11.37 16.17 11.89
N GLN A 482 11.18 16.32 13.20
CA GLN A 482 11.31 17.63 13.85
C GLN A 482 12.68 18.29 13.64
N GLU A 483 13.74 17.52 13.36
CA GLU A 483 15.07 18.06 13.07
C GLU A 483 15.08 18.87 11.76
N ASP A 484 14.39 18.40 10.72
CA ASP A 484 14.26 19.11 9.44
C ASP A 484 13.55 20.45 9.62
N LEU A 485 12.52 20.50 10.47
CA LEU A 485 11.81 21.75 10.80
C LEU A 485 12.73 22.76 11.50
N ILE A 486 13.55 22.28 12.43
CA ILE A 486 14.53 23.12 13.12
C ILE A 486 15.58 23.65 12.14
N GLU A 487 16.09 22.81 11.23
CA GLU A 487 17.06 23.21 10.22
C GLU A 487 16.48 24.24 9.24
N ALA A 488 15.24 24.04 8.79
CA ALA A 488 14.54 24.97 7.91
C ALA A 488 14.42 26.36 8.54
N ARG A 489 13.99 26.43 9.81
CA ARG A 489 13.86 27.70 10.55
C ARG A 489 15.19 28.44 10.70
N LYS A 490 16.29 27.71 10.91
CA LYS A 490 17.64 28.32 10.98
C LYS A 490 18.02 28.99 9.66
N LYS A 491 17.77 28.35 8.52
CA LYS A 491 18.08 28.89 7.19
C LYS A 491 17.30 30.18 6.90
N THR A 492 16.02 30.25 7.29
CA THR A 492 15.20 31.46 7.14
C THR A 492 15.77 32.63 7.94
N LEU A 493 16.12 32.41 9.21
CA LEU A 493 16.72 33.44 10.07
C LEU A 493 18.04 33.98 9.50
N THR A 494 18.92 33.10 9.02
CA THR A 494 20.17 33.55 8.41
C THR A 494 19.93 34.37 7.14
N THR A 495 18.92 34.05 6.34
CA THR A 495 18.64 34.76 5.09
C THR A 495 18.10 36.17 5.33
N GLU A 496 17.29 36.35 6.39
CA GLU A 496 16.79 37.67 6.81
C GLU A 496 17.89 38.56 7.42
N GLU A 497 18.88 37.97 8.10
CA GLU A 497 20.04 38.71 8.64
C GLU A 497 21.02 39.17 7.56
N PHE A 498 21.08 38.51 6.39
CA PHE A 498 21.88 38.93 5.24
C PHE A 498 21.16 39.95 4.33
N THR A 499 19.86 40.18 4.52
CA THR A 499 19.05 41.13 3.72
C THR A 499 18.73 42.43 4.46
N ARG A 500 19.23 42.60 5.69
CA ARG A 500 19.26 43.87 6.45
C ARG A 500 20.69 44.40 6.51
#